data_AF-A0A382SVW7-F1
#
_entry.id   AF-A0A382SVW7-F1
#
_cell.length_a   1.000
_cell.length_b   1.000
_cell.length_c   1.000
_cell.angle_alpha   90.00
_cell.angle_beta   90.00
_cell.angle_gamma   90.00
#
_symmetry.space_group_name_H-M   'P 1'
#
loop_
_entity.id
_entity.type
_entity.pdbx_description
1 polymer ?
#
loop_
_entity_poly.entity_id
_entity_poly.type
_entity_poly.pdbx_seq_one_letter_code
_entity_poly.pdbx_strand_id
1 'polypeptide(L)'
;MKYNIIGKDMKFFFSRYKYLFFLHLACTWNLAGAPDRESFGKENREIQGVPVEAFDLGSQDLQIELWARSPLIYSPVAMDFDAKGRLWLTEGIDYNQRLRVDAGRSIIVLEDKDGDGRADSSQVFVTEKEIRHAPLGIAVFDNRIVLSSTPSIIVYTDVNRNAVF
;
A
#
# COMPACT_ATOMS: atom_id res chain seq x y z
N MET A 1 -44.29 46.65 47.81
CA MET A 1 -44.41 45.47 48.70
C MET A 1 -43.30 44.50 48.28
N LYS A 2 -42.30 44.27 49.16
CA LYS A 2 -41.12 43.44 48.90
C LYS A 2 -41.47 41.96 49.12
N TYR A 3 -40.98 41.04 48.28
CA TYR A 3 -40.58 39.71 48.71
C TYR A 3 -39.37 39.21 47.93
N ASN A 4 -38.42 38.67 48.69
CA ASN A 4 -37.12 38.12 48.34
C ASN A 4 -37.13 36.71 48.95
N ILE A 5 -36.89 35.63 48.21
CA ILE A 5 -36.52 34.33 48.80
C ILE A 5 -35.41 33.67 47.97
N ILE A 6 -34.38 33.30 48.74
CA ILE A 6 -33.06 32.74 48.46
C ILE A 6 -33.14 31.25 48.11
N GLY A 7 -32.13 30.77 47.37
CA GLY A 7 -32.00 29.38 46.92
C GLY A 7 -31.59 28.34 47.97
N LYS A 8 -31.55 27.08 47.49
CA LYS A 8 -31.11 25.78 48.05
C LYS A 8 -31.90 24.72 47.24
N ASP A 9 -31.41 23.61 46.71
CA ASP A 9 -30.17 22.86 46.86
C ASP A 9 -29.99 21.97 45.61
N MET A 10 -28.91 22.20 44.87
CA MET A 10 -28.46 21.46 43.69
C MET A 10 -27.72 20.17 44.08
N LYS A 11 -28.35 19.30 44.88
CA LYS A 11 -27.70 18.09 45.44
C LYS A 11 -28.53 16.79 45.32
N PHE A 12 -29.47 16.71 44.38
CA PHE A 12 -30.30 15.51 44.19
C PHE A 12 -30.27 14.90 42.79
N PHE A 13 -29.28 15.24 41.95
CA PHE A 13 -29.19 14.74 40.58
C PHE A 13 -28.05 13.74 40.30
N PHE A 14 -27.30 13.32 41.33
CA PHE A 14 -26.20 12.36 41.19
C PHE A 14 -26.48 11.06 41.95
N SER A 15 -27.32 10.17 41.41
CA SER A 15 -27.40 8.80 41.95
C SER A 15 -27.79 7.70 40.94
N ARG A 16 -28.34 8.02 39.76
CA ARG A 16 -28.77 6.98 38.78
C ARG A 16 -27.84 6.70 37.60
N TYR A 17 -26.71 7.40 37.45
CA TYR A 17 -25.82 7.27 36.28
C TYR A 17 -24.52 6.47 36.51
N LYS A 18 -24.39 5.72 37.61
CA LYS A 18 -23.16 4.93 37.87
C LYS A 18 -23.03 3.65 37.03
N TYR A 19 -24.12 3.14 36.45
CA TYR A 19 -24.08 1.88 35.70
C TYR A 19 -24.11 2.04 34.17
N LEU A 20 -24.43 3.23 33.65
CA LEU A 20 -24.33 3.49 32.20
C LEU A 20 -22.91 3.85 31.74
N PHE A 21 -22.00 4.14 32.67
CA PHE A 21 -20.62 4.53 32.34
C PHE A 21 -19.67 3.34 32.15
N PHE A 22 -20.05 2.14 32.61
CA PHE A 22 -19.25 0.93 32.46
C PHE A 22 -19.51 0.16 31.16
N LEU A 23 -20.58 0.48 30.41
CA LEU A 23 -20.86 -0.14 29.12
C LEU A 23 -20.20 0.58 27.94
N HIS A 24 -19.66 1.79 28.14
CA HIS A 24 -18.91 2.52 27.11
C HIS A 24 -17.40 2.22 27.11
N LEU A 25 -16.90 1.50 28.12
CA LEU A 25 -15.46 1.21 28.25
C LEU A 25 -15.05 -0.17 27.72
N ALA A 26 -15.98 -0.95 27.17
CA ALA A 26 -15.71 -2.28 26.59
C ALA A 26 -15.86 -2.30 25.05
N CYS A 27 -15.93 -1.13 24.41
CA CYS A 27 -16.01 -1.01 22.96
C CYS A 27 -14.98 -0.04 22.37
N THR A 28 -13.83 0.14 23.02
CA THR A 28 -12.59 0.44 22.29
C THR A 28 -12.05 -0.89 21.78
N TRP A 29 -12.82 -1.50 20.87
CA TRP A 29 -12.25 -2.52 20.01
C TRP A 29 -11.04 -1.88 19.35
N ASN A 30 -9.91 -2.59 19.38
CA ASN A 30 -8.73 -2.25 18.62
C ASN A 30 -9.14 -1.96 17.17
N LEU A 31 -9.32 -0.69 16.81
CA LEU A 31 -9.09 -0.23 15.45
C LEU A 31 -7.57 -0.24 15.26
N ALA A 32 -6.97 -1.43 15.20
CA ALA A 32 -5.83 -1.55 14.32
C ALA A 32 -6.40 -1.19 12.95
N GLY A 33 -6.08 0.01 12.45
CA GLY A 33 -6.50 0.45 11.13
C GLY A 33 -6.17 -0.64 10.11
N ALA A 34 -6.94 -0.72 9.03
CA ALA A 34 -6.62 -1.65 7.96
C ALA A 34 -5.14 -1.46 7.57
N PRO A 35 -4.38 -2.56 7.36
CA PRO A 35 -2.97 -2.45 7.04
C PRO A 35 -2.78 -1.60 5.79
N ASP A 36 -1.82 -0.68 5.82
CA ASP A 36 -1.43 0.14 4.66
C ASP A 36 -0.15 -0.42 4.01
N ARG A 37 0.08 -0.06 2.74
CA ARG A 37 1.26 -0.48 1.97
C ARG A 37 2.58 -0.27 2.71
N GLU A 38 2.79 0.86 3.39
CA GLU A 38 4.04 1.13 4.11
C GLU A 38 4.18 0.27 5.36
N SER A 39 3.08 0.08 6.10
CA SER A 39 3.05 -0.78 7.28
C SER A 39 3.40 -2.24 6.95
N PHE A 40 2.96 -2.73 5.79
CA PHE A 40 3.29 -4.07 5.30
C PHE A 40 4.81 -4.27 5.12
N GLY A 41 5.49 -3.19 4.73
CA GLY A 41 6.94 -3.18 4.54
C GLY A 41 7.78 -3.00 5.80
N LYS A 42 7.17 -2.54 6.89
CA LYS A 42 7.83 -2.38 8.20
C LYS A 42 7.93 -3.70 8.98
N GLU A 43 7.14 -4.70 8.59
CA GLU A 43 7.25 -6.04 9.17
C GLU A 43 8.56 -6.68 8.73
N ASN A 44 9.49 -6.83 9.68
CA ASN A 44 10.75 -7.52 9.45
C ASN A 44 10.46 -9.03 9.36
N ARG A 45 10.44 -9.54 8.13
CA ARG A 45 10.33 -10.98 7.86
C ARG A 45 11.75 -11.49 7.67
N GLU A 46 12.13 -12.54 8.39
CA GLU A 46 13.39 -13.22 8.11
C GLU A 46 13.31 -13.83 6.70
N ILE A 47 13.97 -13.17 5.75
CA ILE A 47 14.05 -13.64 4.37
C ILE A 47 15.23 -14.61 4.31
N GLN A 48 14.96 -15.91 4.31
CA GLN A 48 15.92 -16.88 3.76
C GLN A 48 15.88 -16.75 2.24
N GLY A 49 16.57 -15.73 1.72
CA GLY A 49 16.73 -15.54 0.29
C GLY A 49 17.56 -16.68 -0.30
N VAL A 50 17.30 -16.99 -1.57
CA VAL A 50 18.22 -17.84 -2.33
C VAL A 50 19.48 -16.99 -2.61
N PRO A 51 20.67 -17.44 -2.20
CA PRO A 51 21.90 -16.70 -2.48
C PRO A 51 22.10 -16.58 -4.00
N VAL A 52 22.69 -15.47 -4.45
CA VAL A 52 22.90 -15.20 -5.89
C VAL A 52 23.73 -16.31 -6.54
N GLU A 53 24.67 -16.88 -5.79
CA GLU A 53 25.57 -17.95 -6.23
C GLU A 53 24.84 -19.29 -6.46
N ALA A 54 23.59 -19.43 -6.01
CA ALA A 54 22.78 -20.62 -6.26
C ALA A 54 22.08 -20.60 -7.64
N PHE A 55 22.13 -19.50 -8.38
CA PHE A 55 21.59 -19.42 -9.74
C PHE A 55 22.64 -19.87 -10.77
N ASP A 56 22.30 -20.88 -11.58
CA ASP A 56 23.09 -21.27 -12.75
C ASP A 56 22.58 -20.53 -13.99
N LEU A 57 23.44 -19.68 -14.57
CA LEU A 57 23.11 -18.85 -15.73
C LEU A 57 23.45 -19.53 -17.06
N GLY A 58 24.13 -20.69 -17.06
CA GLY A 58 24.50 -21.43 -18.26
C GLY A 58 25.56 -20.76 -19.16
N SER A 59 26.03 -19.56 -18.81
CA SER A 59 27.10 -18.82 -19.49
C SER A 59 27.87 -17.95 -18.49
N GLN A 60 29.17 -17.78 -18.73
CA GLN A 60 30.04 -16.93 -17.92
C GLN A 60 29.90 -15.44 -18.25
N ASP A 61 29.27 -15.09 -19.37
CA ASP A 61 29.05 -13.71 -19.81
C ASP A 61 27.76 -13.09 -19.25
N LEU A 62 27.01 -13.86 -18.44
CA LEU A 62 25.79 -13.40 -17.78
C LEU A 62 26.06 -13.15 -16.30
N GLN A 63 25.40 -12.12 -15.76
CA GLN A 63 25.44 -11.76 -14.35
C GLN A 63 24.03 -11.54 -13.81
N ILE A 64 23.83 -11.79 -12.52
CA ILE A 64 22.59 -11.50 -11.80
C ILE A 64 22.93 -10.68 -10.56
N GLU A 65 22.19 -9.59 -10.37
CA GLU A 65 22.37 -8.68 -9.25
C GLU A 65 21.02 -8.24 -8.68
N LEU A 66 21.03 -7.82 -7.41
CA LEU A 66 19.87 -7.25 -6.78
C LEU A 66 19.66 -5.80 -7.24
N TRP A 67 18.65 -5.58 -8.07
CA TRP A 67 18.29 -4.24 -8.57
C TRP A 67 17.41 -3.44 -7.59
N ALA A 68 16.36 -4.07 -7.04
CA ALA A 68 15.44 -3.45 -6.08
C ALA A 68 14.92 -4.46 -5.05
N ARG A 69 14.59 -3.96 -3.84
CA ARG A 69 13.94 -4.73 -2.77
C ARG A 69 13.07 -3.82 -1.91
N SER A 70 12.27 -4.41 -1.04
CA SER A 70 11.63 -3.70 0.08
C SER A 70 12.65 -2.77 0.78
N PRO A 71 12.30 -1.50 1.05
CA PRO A 71 10.94 -0.93 1.03
C PRO A 71 10.48 -0.32 -0.30
N LEU A 72 11.24 -0.44 -1.39
CA LEU A 72 10.86 0.17 -2.67
C LEU A 72 9.68 -0.56 -3.34
N ILE A 73 9.55 -1.87 -3.10
CA ILE A 73 8.69 -2.78 -3.84
C ILE A 73 8.16 -3.86 -2.90
N TYR A 74 6.88 -4.22 -3.03
CA TYR A 74 6.22 -5.25 -2.24
C TYR A 74 5.36 -6.16 -3.10
N SER A 75 5.55 -7.48 -3.00
CA SER A 75 4.73 -8.50 -3.69
C SER A 75 4.50 -8.19 -5.19
N PRO A 76 5.57 -8.02 -5.99
CA PRO A 76 5.43 -7.78 -7.43
C PRO A 76 4.73 -8.93 -8.14
N VAL A 77 3.90 -8.61 -9.13
CA VAL A 77 3.12 -9.60 -9.90
C VAL A 77 3.50 -9.57 -11.38
N ALA A 78 3.48 -8.41 -12.01
CA ALA A 78 3.92 -8.20 -13.40
C ALA A 78 4.73 -6.90 -13.49
N MET A 79 5.62 -6.81 -14.48
CA MET A 79 6.47 -5.64 -14.67
C MET A 79 6.83 -5.39 -16.14
N ASP A 80 7.13 -4.13 -16.47
CA ASP A 80 7.60 -3.68 -17.79
C ASP A 80 8.48 -2.43 -17.64
N PHE A 81 9.39 -2.20 -18.59
CA PHE A 81 10.25 -1.01 -18.61
C PHE A 81 9.72 0.01 -19.62
N ASP A 82 9.70 1.29 -19.23
CA ASP A 82 9.38 2.36 -20.17
C ASP A 82 10.61 2.85 -20.96
N ALA A 83 10.38 3.72 -21.94
CA ALA A 83 11.44 4.28 -22.79
C ALA A 83 12.44 5.17 -22.04
N LYS A 84 12.18 5.53 -20.78
CA LYS A 84 13.11 6.27 -19.90
C LYS A 84 13.92 5.34 -19.01
N GLY A 85 13.72 4.01 -19.10
CA GLY A 85 14.39 3.02 -18.25
C GLY A 85 13.77 2.86 -16.87
N ARG A 86 12.57 3.39 -16.62
CA ARG A 86 11.87 3.20 -15.34
C ARG A 86 11.16 1.85 -15.33
N LEU A 87 11.19 1.14 -14.21
CA LEU A 87 10.46 -0.11 -14.03
C LEU A 87 9.05 0.18 -13.53
N TRP A 88 8.05 -0.22 -14.30
CA TRP A 88 6.64 -0.19 -13.92
C TRP A 88 6.22 -1.58 -13.49
N LEU A 89 5.56 -1.72 -12.34
CA LEU A 89 5.13 -3.02 -11.83
C LEU A 89 3.78 -2.97 -11.13
N THR A 90 3.08 -4.09 -11.09
CA THR A 90 1.85 -4.27 -10.33
C THR A 90 2.14 -4.95 -9.01
N GLU A 91 1.58 -4.43 -7.93
CA GLU A 91 1.66 -5.04 -6.60
C GLU A 91 0.37 -5.79 -6.24
N GLY A 92 0.53 -6.89 -5.52
CA GLY A 92 -0.54 -7.73 -4.99
C GLY A 92 -0.36 -8.04 -3.51
N ILE A 93 -0.21 -7.01 -2.68
CA ILE A 93 0.17 -7.15 -1.27
C ILE A 93 -0.86 -7.97 -0.48
N ASP A 94 -2.14 -7.85 -0.82
CA ASP A 94 -3.22 -8.48 -0.09
C ASP A 94 -3.66 -9.85 -0.64
N TYR A 95 -2.92 -10.44 -1.59
CA TYR A 95 -3.27 -11.71 -2.22
C TYR A 95 -3.53 -12.86 -1.23
N ASN A 96 -2.77 -12.92 -0.13
CA ASN A 96 -2.93 -13.94 0.93
C ASN A 96 -3.48 -13.36 2.25
N GLN A 97 -3.98 -12.13 2.23
CA GLN A 97 -4.45 -11.45 3.43
C GLN A 97 -5.95 -11.60 3.60
N ARG A 98 -6.41 -11.72 4.85
CA ARG A 98 -7.85 -11.73 5.16
C ARG A 98 -8.49 -10.35 5.01
N LEU A 99 -7.68 -9.30 5.10
CA LEU A 99 -8.08 -7.90 5.01
C LEU A 99 -7.46 -7.26 3.78
N ARG A 100 -8.20 -6.35 3.14
CA ARG A 100 -7.63 -5.49 2.10
C ARG A 100 -6.57 -4.59 2.70
N VAL A 101 -5.45 -4.46 1.98
CA VAL A 101 -4.39 -3.51 2.29
C VAL A 101 -4.65 -2.24 1.50
N ASP A 102 -4.62 -1.09 2.18
CA ASP A 102 -4.73 0.19 1.48
C ASP A 102 -3.50 0.41 0.59
N ALA A 103 -3.72 0.86 -0.65
CA ALA A 103 -2.71 0.86 -1.71
C ALA A 103 -2.05 -0.51 -1.98
N GLY A 104 -2.69 -1.63 -1.61
CA GLY A 104 -2.17 -2.99 -1.81
C GLY A 104 -2.31 -3.56 -3.23
N ARG A 105 -3.00 -2.84 -4.12
CA ARG A 105 -3.21 -3.17 -5.54
C ARG A 105 -2.87 -1.96 -6.40
N SER A 106 -1.58 -1.68 -6.49
CA SER A 106 -1.07 -0.45 -7.07
C SER A 106 -0.18 -0.74 -8.26
N ILE A 107 -0.13 0.22 -9.19
CA ILE A 107 0.97 0.32 -10.13
C ILE A 107 2.05 1.15 -9.45
N ILE A 108 3.25 0.59 -9.35
CA ILE A 108 4.43 1.24 -8.79
C ILE A 108 5.42 1.54 -9.91
N VAL A 109 6.06 2.69 -9.83
CA VAL A 109 7.15 3.10 -10.72
C VAL A 109 8.42 3.19 -9.90
N LEU A 110 9.44 2.43 -10.28
CA LEU A 110 10.78 2.51 -9.76
C LEU A 110 11.70 3.20 -10.77
N GLU A 111 12.64 3.98 -10.26
CA GLU A 111 13.59 4.74 -11.07
C GLU A 111 14.98 4.62 -10.46
N ASP A 112 15.95 4.33 -11.32
CA ASP A 112 17.39 4.54 -11.13
C ASP A 112 17.70 5.94 -11.66
N LYS A 113 18.08 6.85 -10.76
CA LYS A 113 18.24 8.29 -11.05
C LYS A 113 19.68 8.64 -11.38
N ASP A 114 20.64 7.90 -10.85
CA ASP A 114 22.06 8.17 -11.03
C ASP A 114 22.74 7.22 -12.02
N GLY A 115 22.04 6.20 -12.49
CA GLY A 115 22.49 5.25 -13.50
C GLY A 115 23.47 4.22 -12.96
N ASP A 116 23.48 3.97 -11.64
CA ASP A 116 24.37 3.00 -11.00
C ASP A 116 23.89 1.54 -11.16
N GLY A 117 22.74 1.34 -11.79
CA GLY A 117 22.12 0.03 -11.96
C GLY A 117 21.31 -0.42 -10.75
N ARG A 118 20.82 0.50 -9.91
CA ARG A 118 19.97 0.20 -8.75
C ARG A 118 18.78 1.16 -8.69
N ALA A 119 17.66 0.69 -8.15
CA ALA A 119 16.52 1.56 -7.94
C ALA A 119 16.75 2.52 -6.75
N ASP A 120 16.54 3.81 -6.97
CA ASP A 120 16.67 4.86 -5.96
C ASP A 120 15.35 5.26 -5.33
N SER A 121 14.26 5.16 -6.11
CA SER A 121 12.98 5.69 -5.69
C SER A 121 11.82 4.82 -6.12
N SER A 122 10.71 4.98 -5.41
CA SER A 122 9.47 4.26 -5.60
C SER A 122 8.30 5.22 -5.48
N GLN A 123 7.38 5.13 -6.42
CA GLN A 123 6.19 5.98 -6.47
C GLN A 123 4.96 5.15 -6.85
N VAL A 124 3.85 5.36 -6.14
CA VAL A 124 2.54 4.86 -6.58
C VAL A 124 2.08 5.72 -7.75
N PHE A 125 1.89 5.09 -8.92
CA PHE A 125 1.25 5.74 -10.06
C PHE A 125 -0.26 5.82 -9.87
N VAL A 126 -0.90 4.68 -9.58
CA VAL A 126 -2.34 4.57 -9.31
C VAL A 126 -2.64 3.39 -8.40
N THR A 127 -3.61 3.55 -7.51
CA THR A 127 -4.21 2.46 -6.73
C THR A 127 -5.59 2.17 -7.27
N GLU A 128 -5.80 0.94 -7.73
CA GLU A 128 -7.11 0.52 -8.25
C GLU A 128 -8.02 0.02 -7.12
N LYS A 129 -9.11 0.77 -6.88
CA LYS A 129 -10.05 0.50 -5.77
C LYS A 129 -11.05 -0.60 -6.11
N GLU A 130 -11.44 -0.67 -7.39
CA GLU A 130 -12.54 -1.52 -7.85
C GLU A 130 -12.09 -2.92 -8.26
N ILE A 131 -10.80 -3.12 -8.54
CA ILE A 131 -10.29 -4.44 -8.89
C ILE A 131 -10.20 -5.34 -7.65
N ARG A 132 -10.55 -6.62 -7.82
CA ARG A 132 -10.58 -7.60 -6.72
C ARG A 132 -9.24 -8.30 -6.51
N HIS A 133 -8.43 -8.39 -7.54
CA HIS A 133 -7.14 -9.10 -7.52
C HIS A 133 -6.06 -8.18 -8.09
N ALA A 134 -4.80 -8.46 -7.77
CA ALA A 134 -3.69 -7.78 -8.37
C ALA A 134 -3.72 -7.99 -9.90
N PRO A 135 -3.49 -6.94 -10.71
CA PRO A 135 -3.40 -7.10 -12.15
C PRO A 135 -2.25 -8.05 -12.50
N LEU A 136 -2.52 -9.00 -13.40
CA LEU A 136 -1.58 -10.07 -13.75
C LEU A 136 -0.71 -9.71 -14.96
N GLY A 137 -0.91 -8.54 -15.56
CA GLY A 137 -0.10 -8.06 -16.68
C GLY A 137 -0.11 -6.54 -16.76
N ILE A 138 1.02 -5.99 -17.19
CA ILE A 138 1.24 -4.57 -17.46
C ILE A 138 2.05 -4.45 -18.76
N ALA A 139 1.72 -3.45 -19.57
CA ALA A 139 2.53 -3.05 -20.71
C ALA A 139 2.53 -1.52 -20.83
N VAL A 140 3.70 -0.93 -21.05
CA VAL A 140 3.90 0.53 -21.05
C VAL A 140 4.33 0.99 -22.43
N PHE A 141 3.49 1.82 -23.07
CA PHE A 141 3.74 2.36 -24.40
C PHE A 141 3.63 3.87 -24.37
N ASP A 142 4.77 4.55 -24.48
CA ASP A 142 4.87 6.01 -24.38
C ASP A 142 4.24 6.54 -23.07
N ASN A 143 3.05 7.15 -23.14
CA ASN A 143 2.32 7.64 -21.97
C ASN A 143 1.05 6.82 -21.66
N ARG A 144 0.90 5.64 -22.24
CA ARG A 144 -0.23 4.74 -22.01
C ARG A 144 0.20 3.49 -21.28
N ILE A 145 -0.52 3.15 -20.22
CA ILE A 145 -0.26 1.99 -19.37
C ILE A 145 -1.44 1.05 -19.49
N VAL A 146 -1.21 -0.13 -20.07
CA VAL A 146 -2.23 -1.14 -20.32
C VAL A 146 -2.16 -2.20 -19.24
N LEU A 147 -3.24 -2.39 -18.49
CA LEU A 147 -3.36 -3.37 -17.43
C LEU A 147 -4.28 -4.52 -17.83
N SER A 148 -3.80 -5.74 -17.64
CA SER A 148 -4.62 -6.95 -17.70
C SER A 148 -5.12 -7.30 -16.30
N SER A 149 -6.42 -7.06 -16.05
CA SER A 149 -7.06 -7.30 -14.76
C SER A 149 -8.45 -7.85 -14.93
N THR A 150 -8.59 -9.18 -14.86
CA THR A 150 -9.85 -9.89 -15.09
C THR A 150 -11.02 -9.24 -14.34
N PRO A 151 -12.14 -8.95 -15.03
CA PRO A 151 -12.48 -9.29 -16.42
C PRO A 151 -12.08 -8.24 -17.48
N SER A 152 -11.36 -7.19 -17.09
CA SER A 152 -11.14 -5.98 -17.88
C SER A 152 -9.70 -5.85 -18.38
N ILE A 153 -9.56 -5.14 -19.50
CA ILE A 153 -8.29 -4.47 -19.85
C ILE A 153 -8.49 -2.98 -19.55
N ILE A 154 -7.64 -2.43 -18.70
CA ILE A 154 -7.71 -1.03 -18.29
C ILE A 154 -6.57 -0.29 -18.95
N VAL A 155 -6.82 0.93 -19.46
CA VAL A 155 -5.77 1.75 -20.04
C VAL A 155 -5.73 3.11 -19.35
N TYR A 156 -4.63 3.39 -18.68
CA TYR A 156 -4.33 4.73 -18.15
C TYR A 156 -3.57 5.52 -19.18
N THR A 157 -3.75 6.84 -19.15
CA THR A 157 -2.97 7.77 -19.96
C THR A 157 -2.37 8.80 -19.03
N ASP A 158 -1.05 8.78 -18.87
CA ASP A 158 -0.27 9.76 -18.11
C ASP A 158 -0.15 11.04 -18.93
N VAL A 159 -1.15 11.92 -18.82
CA VAL A 159 -1.28 13.12 -19.67
C VAL A 159 -0.13 14.11 -19.46
N ASN A 160 0.28 14.29 -18.20
CA ASN A 160 1.35 15.24 -17.83
C ASN A 160 2.74 14.58 -17.78
N ARG A 161 2.83 13.26 -17.99
CA ARG A 161 4.07 12.47 -18.12
C ARG A 161 4.92 12.50 -16.84
N ASN A 162 4.27 12.60 -15.68
CA ASN A 162 4.95 12.69 -14.39
C ASN A 162 4.90 11.39 -13.58
N ALA A 163 4.40 10.29 -14.15
CA ALA A 163 4.20 9.02 -13.46
C ALA A 163 3.35 9.13 -12.18
N VAL A 164 2.30 9.98 -12.24
CA VAL A 164 1.21 10.04 -11.25
C VAL A 164 -0.12 10.15 -12.00
N PHE A 165 -1.10 9.31 -11.65
CA PHE A 165 -2.43 9.34 -12.26
C PHE A 165 -3.42 10.26 -11.53
#